data_AF-A0AA36A4I6-F1
#
_entry.id   AF-A0AA36A4I6-F1
#
_cell.length_a   1.000
_cell.length_b   1.000
_cell.length_c   1.000
_cell.angle_alpha   90.00
_cell.angle_beta   90.00
_cell.angle_gamma   90.00
#
_symmetry.space_group_name_H-M   'P 1'
#
loop_
_entity.id
_entity.type
_entity.pdbx_description
1 polymer ?
#
loop_
_entity_poly.entity_id
_entity_poly.type
_entity_poly.pdbx_seq_one_letter_code
_entity_poly.pdbx_strand_id
1 'polypeptide(L)'
;MGFGSLLHIDIDTTPSLLNYYLLDHYEPSSSRLSMENMVITITKDTLHEMLGLPNTGEDFLSLSSCDKDNEVHQEWKGQYDKKGFNGEEYLKRIKNTKQDNLMFRLNILTLFINTFAESTLSGPNQINVVNKLVLVKEFSKIDWCKYILDCLVRRKQMWRKDDKTCYYSGPILVLTLVYVHKMKFAGMKIVKRLAFVRNVTGSLLEKIEKMEMSVGGFGRQLPENFEDIGDDDGMVDEDDILDGMMRDYGDEEAYVAVIKHSYGVILSKKKNIERALKHGIEKFPDSLSLKEWCGKNKKLFK
;
A
#
# COMPACT_ATOMS: atom_id res chain seq x y z
N MET A 1 0.13 25.19 -1.59
CA MET A 1 -0.74 24.14 -2.18
C MET A 1 -1.13 23.05 -1.19
N GLY A 2 -0.34 22.73 -0.14
CA GLY A 2 -0.66 21.66 0.81
C GLY A 2 0.00 20.30 0.50
N PHE A 3 0.92 20.24 -0.47
CA PHE A 3 1.55 19.01 -0.97
C PHE A 3 3.02 18.85 -0.56
N GLY A 4 3.49 19.63 0.41
CA GLY A 4 4.91 19.63 0.80
C GLY A 4 5.42 18.27 1.30
N SER A 5 4.52 17.47 1.88
CA SER A 5 4.80 16.09 2.29
C SER A 5 5.21 15.18 1.14
N LEU A 6 4.82 15.47 -0.10
CA LEU A 6 5.12 14.62 -1.24
C LEU A 6 6.49 14.91 -1.87
N LEU A 7 7.23 15.92 -1.40
CA LEU A 7 8.44 16.42 -2.05
C LEU A 7 9.66 15.49 -2.03
N HIS A 8 9.56 14.31 -1.41
CA HIS A 8 10.67 13.35 -1.28
C HIS A 8 10.16 11.90 -1.24
N ILE A 9 9.12 11.60 -2.01
CA ILE A 9 8.63 10.23 -2.13
C ILE A 9 9.63 9.42 -2.95
N ASP A 10 9.96 8.23 -2.46
CA ASP A 10 10.92 7.30 -3.07
C ASP A 10 10.24 5.96 -3.38
N ILE A 11 9.15 6.02 -4.13
CA ILE A 11 8.33 4.86 -4.50
C ILE A 11 8.28 4.81 -6.03
N ASP A 12 9.28 4.16 -6.61
CA ASP A 12 9.40 3.88 -8.03
C ASP A 12 8.80 2.52 -8.43
N THR A 13 8.64 1.63 -7.46
CA THR A 13 7.96 0.34 -7.62
C THR A 13 6.85 0.14 -6.59
N THR A 14 5.92 -0.78 -6.90
CA THR A 14 4.83 -1.14 -5.98
C THR A 14 4.57 -2.64 -5.98
N PRO A 15 4.27 -3.24 -4.82
CA PRO A 15 4.09 -4.68 -4.68
C PRO A 15 2.77 -5.13 -5.32
N SER A 16 2.86 -5.83 -6.45
CA SER A 16 1.70 -6.08 -7.31
C SER A 16 0.70 -7.07 -6.71
N LEU A 17 1.18 -8.12 -6.03
CA LEU A 17 0.36 -9.16 -5.42
C LEU A 17 -0.30 -8.65 -4.13
N LEU A 18 0.45 -7.91 -3.31
CA LEU A 18 -0.08 -7.24 -2.12
C LEU A 18 -1.13 -6.20 -2.52
N ASN A 19 -0.85 -5.38 -3.54
CA ASN A 19 -1.83 -4.43 -4.08
C ASN A 19 -3.13 -5.14 -4.49
N TYR A 20 -3.03 -6.24 -5.24
CA TYR A 20 -4.19 -7.01 -5.66
C TYR A 20 -4.96 -7.59 -4.45
N TYR A 21 -4.25 -8.18 -3.49
CA TYR A 21 -4.84 -8.69 -2.26
C TYR A 21 -5.61 -7.60 -1.49
N LEU A 22 -4.99 -6.45 -1.26
CA LEU A 22 -5.62 -5.35 -0.54
C LEU A 22 -6.83 -4.80 -1.29
N LEU A 23 -6.75 -4.70 -2.62
CA LEU A 23 -7.88 -4.29 -3.44
C LEU A 23 -9.05 -5.28 -3.35
N ASP A 24 -8.78 -6.58 -3.33
CA ASP A 24 -9.78 -7.62 -3.19
C ASP A 24 -10.48 -7.56 -1.82
N HIS A 25 -9.70 -7.31 -0.77
CA HIS A 25 -10.14 -7.25 0.64
C HIS A 25 -10.67 -5.88 1.10
N TYR A 26 -10.66 -4.86 0.23
CA TYR A 26 -11.20 -3.54 0.52
C TYR A 26 -12.72 -3.49 0.26
N GLU A 27 -13.50 -3.19 1.30
CA GLU A 27 -14.95 -3.06 1.24
C GLU A 27 -15.34 -1.58 1.05
N PRO A 28 -15.83 -1.17 -0.14
CA PRO A 28 -16.12 0.23 -0.44
C PRO A 28 -17.29 0.80 0.36
N SER A 29 -18.28 -0.01 0.76
CA SER A 29 -19.48 0.46 1.47
C SER A 29 -19.17 1.00 2.87
N SER A 30 -18.17 0.42 3.54
CA SER A 30 -17.73 0.80 4.88
C SER A 30 -16.35 1.45 4.92
N SER A 31 -15.69 1.53 3.76
CA SER A 31 -14.30 1.98 3.60
C SER A 31 -13.34 1.25 4.54
N ARG A 32 -13.33 -0.08 4.46
CA ARG A 32 -12.54 -0.95 5.35
C ARG A 32 -11.72 -1.98 4.60
N LEU A 33 -10.49 -2.20 5.03
CA LEU A 33 -9.75 -3.43 4.71
C LEU A 33 -10.13 -4.50 5.73
N SER A 34 -10.68 -5.62 5.27
CA SER A 34 -11.10 -6.73 6.12
C SER A 34 -10.26 -7.98 5.84
N MET A 35 -9.39 -8.31 6.80
CA MET A 35 -8.57 -9.52 6.79
C MET A 35 -9.02 -10.45 7.93
N GLU A 36 -8.51 -11.69 7.93
CA GLU A 36 -9.01 -12.78 8.78
C GLU A 36 -9.15 -12.43 10.28
N ASN A 37 -8.21 -11.67 10.82
CA ASN A 37 -8.20 -11.29 12.24
C ASN A 37 -8.07 -9.77 12.48
N MET A 38 -8.22 -8.95 11.44
CA MET A 38 -8.03 -7.50 11.56
C MET A 38 -8.91 -6.73 10.58
N VAL A 39 -9.45 -5.61 11.06
CA VAL A 39 -10.21 -4.67 10.25
C VAL A 39 -9.56 -3.29 10.37
N ILE A 40 -9.15 -2.71 9.24
CA ILE A 40 -8.63 -1.34 9.18
C ILE A 40 -9.69 -0.45 8.56
N THR A 41 -10.14 0.58 9.29
CA THR A 41 -11.00 1.62 8.71
C THR A 41 -10.16 2.71 8.07
N ILE A 42 -10.50 3.06 6.83
CA ILE A 42 -9.85 4.12 6.06
C ILE A 42 -10.73 5.37 6.15
N THR A 43 -10.16 6.44 6.68
CA THR A 43 -10.84 7.73 6.84
C THR A 43 -9.98 8.83 6.24
N LYS A 44 -10.50 10.07 6.23
CA LYS A 44 -9.71 11.24 5.86
C LYS A 44 -8.49 11.42 6.76
N ASP A 45 -8.62 11.12 8.05
CA ASP A 45 -7.51 11.21 8.99
C ASP A 45 -6.47 10.13 8.74
N THR A 46 -6.90 8.92 8.38
CA THR A 46 -5.99 7.86 7.92
C THR A 46 -5.20 8.33 6.68
N LEU A 47 -5.85 8.96 5.72
CA LEU A 47 -5.19 9.51 4.53
C LEU A 47 -4.25 10.68 4.86
N HIS A 48 -4.61 11.51 5.83
CA HIS A 48 -3.75 12.58 6.34
C HIS A 48 -2.48 12.00 6.98
N GLU A 49 -2.62 10.97 7.83
CA GLU A 49 -1.50 10.22 8.39
C GLU A 49 -0.57 9.69 7.27
N MET A 50 -1.16 9.13 6.20
CA MET A 50 -0.38 8.51 5.13
C MET A 50 0.33 9.52 4.22
N LEU A 51 -0.38 10.56 3.78
CA LEU A 51 0.08 11.44 2.70
C LEU A 51 0.44 12.84 3.17
N GLY A 52 0.04 13.25 4.38
CA GLY A 52 0.24 14.60 4.92
C GLY A 52 -0.53 15.70 4.17
N LEU A 53 -1.56 15.32 3.41
CA LEU A 53 -2.38 16.25 2.61
C LEU A 53 -3.48 16.89 3.46
N PRO A 54 -4.01 18.08 3.11
CA PRO A 54 -5.14 18.66 3.80
C PRO A 54 -6.36 17.73 3.87
N ASN A 55 -6.91 17.54 5.08
CA ASN A 55 -8.08 16.70 5.38
C ASN A 55 -9.31 17.50 5.85
N THR A 56 -9.24 18.83 5.69
CA THR A 56 -10.31 19.78 6.00
C THR A 56 -10.42 20.81 4.89
N GLY A 57 -11.61 21.37 4.69
CA GLY A 57 -11.85 22.44 3.74
C GLY A 57 -12.98 22.11 2.78
N GLU A 58 -12.93 22.70 1.60
CA GLU A 58 -13.94 22.54 0.55
C GLU A 58 -13.85 21.14 -0.08
N ASP A 59 -15.01 20.53 -0.34
CA ASP A 59 -15.10 19.28 -1.08
C ASP A 59 -14.85 19.52 -2.57
N PHE A 60 -13.75 19.00 -3.08
CA PHE A 60 -13.35 19.15 -4.48
C PHE A 60 -14.43 18.67 -5.46
N LEU A 61 -15.13 17.58 -5.15
CA LEU A 61 -16.14 17.02 -6.06
C LEU A 61 -17.38 17.92 -6.14
N SER A 62 -17.68 18.66 -5.07
CA SER A 62 -18.81 19.60 -4.99
C SER A 62 -18.60 20.91 -5.78
N LEU A 63 -17.36 21.23 -6.17
CA LEU A 63 -17.05 22.45 -6.90
C LEU A 63 -17.75 22.48 -8.27
N SER A 64 -18.14 23.66 -8.74
CA SER A 64 -18.59 23.82 -10.13
C SER A 64 -17.44 23.57 -11.10
N SER A 65 -17.79 23.14 -12.32
CA SER A 65 -16.85 23.13 -13.45
C SER A 65 -16.84 24.51 -14.10
N CYS A 66 -15.70 24.94 -14.63
CA CYS A 66 -15.60 26.15 -15.42
C CYS A 66 -16.36 26.04 -16.74
N ASP A 67 -16.66 27.19 -17.34
CA ASP A 67 -17.20 27.27 -18.70
C ASP A 67 -16.18 26.77 -19.73
N LYS A 68 -16.69 26.36 -20.91
CA LYS A 68 -15.86 25.82 -22.00
C LYS A 68 -14.78 26.81 -22.48
N ASP A 69 -15.09 28.10 -22.42
CA ASP A 69 -14.24 29.18 -22.93
C ASP A 69 -13.40 29.83 -21.81
N ASN A 70 -13.29 29.18 -20.64
CA ASN A 70 -12.45 29.68 -19.55
C ASN A 70 -10.99 29.83 -20.00
N GLU A 71 -10.49 31.07 -19.96
CA GLU A 71 -9.17 31.45 -20.48
C GLU A 71 -8.03 30.66 -19.83
N VAL A 72 -8.06 30.48 -18.50
CA VAL A 72 -7.04 29.73 -17.75
C VAL A 72 -7.01 28.27 -18.17
N HIS A 73 -8.18 27.65 -18.34
CA HIS A 73 -8.27 26.27 -18.80
C HIS A 73 -7.78 26.12 -20.26
N GLN A 74 -8.08 27.07 -21.13
CA GLN A 74 -7.59 27.07 -22.51
C GLN A 74 -6.08 27.32 -22.59
N GLU A 75 -5.55 28.24 -21.78
CA GLU A 75 -4.11 28.46 -21.63
C GLU A 75 -3.42 27.18 -21.15
N TRP A 76 -3.99 26.53 -20.12
CA TRP A 76 -3.44 25.27 -19.59
C TRP A 76 -3.39 24.19 -20.66
N LYS A 77 -4.49 23.99 -21.40
CA LYS A 77 -4.57 23.04 -22.52
C LYS A 77 -3.62 23.39 -23.65
N GLY A 78 -3.49 24.68 -23.98
CA GLY A 78 -2.62 25.20 -25.02
C GLY A 78 -1.14 24.94 -24.77
N GLN A 79 -0.75 24.59 -23.54
CA GLN A 79 0.60 24.12 -23.26
C GLN A 79 0.90 22.79 -23.97
N TYR A 80 -0.09 21.96 -24.33
CA TYR A 80 0.10 20.58 -24.79
C TYR A 80 -0.12 20.44 -26.31
N ASP A 81 0.89 19.90 -27.01
CA ASP A 81 0.80 19.60 -28.44
C ASP A 81 -0.04 18.34 -28.73
N LYS A 82 -0.11 17.92 -30.00
CA LYS A 82 -0.74 16.67 -30.48
C LYS A 82 -0.24 15.38 -29.80
N LYS A 83 0.82 15.44 -28.99
CA LYS A 83 1.36 14.30 -28.21
C LYS A 83 0.47 13.89 -27.04
N GLY A 84 -0.57 14.69 -26.75
CA GLY A 84 -1.64 14.34 -25.82
C GLY A 84 -1.30 14.64 -24.35
N PHE A 85 -2.25 14.26 -23.50
CA PHE A 85 -2.21 14.49 -22.06
C PHE A 85 -1.65 13.24 -21.37
N ASN A 86 -0.37 13.25 -21.01
CA ASN A 86 0.28 12.11 -20.36
C ASN A 86 1.29 12.57 -19.29
N GLY A 87 1.71 11.63 -18.43
CA GLY A 87 2.56 11.92 -17.27
C GLY A 87 3.93 12.49 -17.64
N GLU A 88 4.57 11.98 -18.70
CA GLU A 88 5.87 12.47 -19.16
C GLU A 88 5.82 13.93 -19.58
N GLU A 89 4.75 14.31 -20.28
CA GLU A 89 4.57 15.65 -20.81
C GLU A 89 4.25 16.67 -19.69
N TYR A 90 3.54 16.24 -18.64
CA TYR A 90 3.39 17.00 -17.40
C TYR A 90 4.73 17.21 -16.69
N LEU A 91 5.48 16.12 -16.47
CA LEU A 91 6.78 16.15 -15.81
C LEU A 91 7.78 17.06 -16.54
N LYS A 92 7.82 17.01 -17.87
CA LYS A 92 8.67 17.88 -18.68
C LYS A 92 8.36 19.36 -18.44
N ARG A 93 7.08 19.76 -18.44
CA ARG A 93 6.66 21.15 -18.16
C ARG A 93 7.00 21.58 -16.74
N ILE A 94 6.72 20.71 -15.76
CA ILE A 94 7.02 20.97 -14.36
C ILE A 94 8.53 21.22 -14.18
N LYS A 95 9.39 20.35 -14.74
CA LYS A 95 10.86 20.49 -14.65
C LYS A 95 11.40 21.73 -15.36
N ASN A 96 10.77 22.16 -16.44
CA ASN A 96 11.21 23.33 -17.21
C ASN A 96 10.70 24.67 -16.67
N THR A 97 9.71 24.66 -15.77
CA THR A 97 9.15 25.89 -15.20
C THR A 97 9.94 26.32 -13.96
N LYS A 98 10.39 27.57 -13.94
CA LYS A 98 11.16 28.15 -12.82
C LYS A 98 10.35 29.09 -11.91
N GLN A 99 9.09 29.34 -12.27
CA GLN A 99 8.22 30.29 -11.57
C GLN A 99 7.03 29.55 -10.95
N ASP A 100 6.67 29.96 -9.73
CA ASP A 100 5.45 29.48 -9.08
C ASP A 100 4.21 30.20 -9.64
N ASN A 101 3.79 29.81 -10.85
CA ASN A 101 2.60 30.33 -11.52
C ASN A 101 1.45 29.31 -11.53
N LEU A 102 0.25 29.75 -11.91
CA LEU A 102 -0.92 28.88 -11.92
C LEU A 102 -0.77 27.68 -12.87
N MET A 103 -0.15 27.86 -14.04
CA MET A 103 0.09 26.76 -14.99
C MET A 103 0.98 25.67 -14.40
N PHE A 104 2.06 26.05 -13.71
CA PHE A 104 2.93 25.14 -12.97
C PHE A 104 2.15 24.34 -11.92
N ARG A 105 1.35 25.03 -11.10
CA ARG A 105 0.53 24.41 -10.05
C ARG A 105 -0.50 23.44 -10.65
N LEU A 106 -1.17 23.82 -11.74
CA LEU A 106 -2.14 22.96 -12.44
C LEU A 106 -1.48 21.72 -13.06
N ASN A 107 -0.27 21.85 -13.61
CA ASN A 107 0.51 20.72 -14.13
C ASN A 107 0.86 19.73 -13.01
N ILE A 108 1.33 20.23 -11.85
CA ILE A 108 1.61 19.39 -10.66
C ILE A 108 0.34 18.69 -10.18
N LEU A 109 -0.77 19.41 -10.04
CA LEU A 109 -2.02 18.86 -9.54
C LEU A 109 -2.62 17.82 -10.51
N THR A 110 -2.52 18.06 -11.82
CA THR A 110 -2.98 17.10 -12.83
C THR A 110 -2.15 15.81 -12.79
N LEU A 111 -0.83 15.93 -12.66
CA LEU A 111 0.05 14.77 -12.47
C LEU A 111 -0.30 14.03 -11.17
N PHE A 112 -0.38 14.76 -10.06
CA PHE A 112 -0.73 14.20 -8.76
C PHE A 112 -2.04 13.42 -8.80
N ILE A 113 -3.12 14.00 -9.34
CA ILE A 113 -4.42 13.34 -9.42
C ILE A 113 -4.33 12.04 -10.22
N ASN A 114 -3.66 12.07 -11.37
CA ASN A 114 -3.52 10.89 -12.23
C ASN A 114 -2.61 9.81 -11.63
N THR A 115 -1.73 10.15 -10.69
CA THR A 115 -0.83 9.20 -10.03
C THR A 115 -1.38 8.67 -8.70
N PHE A 116 -1.99 9.54 -7.88
CA PHE A 116 -2.35 9.25 -6.49
C PHE A 116 -3.86 9.18 -6.22
N ALA A 117 -4.73 9.53 -7.18
CA ALA A 117 -6.17 9.57 -6.95
C ALA A 117 -6.95 8.75 -8.00
N GLU A 118 -6.96 9.17 -9.26
CA GLU A 118 -7.64 8.44 -10.33
C GLU A 118 -7.04 8.73 -11.71
N SER A 119 -6.91 7.70 -12.53
CA SER A 119 -6.48 7.78 -13.94
C SER A 119 -7.56 7.26 -14.88
N THR A 120 -7.39 7.48 -16.20
CA THR A 120 -8.23 6.81 -17.20
C THR A 120 -7.61 5.48 -17.61
N LEU A 121 -8.47 4.56 -18.06
CA LEU A 121 -8.05 3.28 -18.66
C LEU A 121 -7.76 3.39 -20.16
N SER A 122 -8.02 4.54 -20.78
CA SER A 122 -8.12 4.71 -22.23
C SER A 122 -6.86 5.26 -22.90
N GLY A 123 -5.73 5.33 -22.20
CA GLY A 123 -4.47 5.87 -22.73
C GLY A 123 -4.11 7.27 -22.19
N PRO A 124 -4.88 8.34 -22.50
CA PRO A 124 -4.55 9.68 -22.01
C PRO A 124 -4.98 9.88 -20.56
N ASN A 125 -4.24 10.72 -19.84
CA ASN A 125 -4.57 11.12 -18.47
C ASN A 125 -5.92 11.86 -18.40
N GLN A 126 -6.60 11.72 -17.27
CA GLN A 126 -7.84 12.41 -16.96
C GLN A 126 -7.55 13.90 -16.77
N ILE A 127 -8.13 14.74 -17.62
CA ILE A 127 -7.98 16.21 -17.53
C ILE A 127 -9.25 16.91 -17.06
N ASN A 128 -10.37 16.20 -16.90
CA ASN A 128 -11.64 16.80 -16.49
C ASN A 128 -11.57 17.48 -15.11
N VAL A 129 -10.63 17.05 -14.28
CA VAL A 129 -10.35 17.68 -12.98
C VAL A 129 -9.86 19.13 -13.13
N VAL A 130 -9.18 19.46 -14.22
CA VAL A 130 -8.68 20.82 -14.48
C VAL A 130 -9.84 21.81 -14.62
N ASN A 131 -11.00 21.38 -15.15
CA ASN A 131 -12.20 22.22 -15.23
C ASN A 131 -12.65 22.75 -13.86
N LYS A 132 -12.37 22.02 -12.77
CA LYS A 132 -12.64 22.46 -11.39
C LYS A 132 -11.44 23.19 -10.80
N LEU A 133 -10.22 22.68 -11.03
CA LEU A 133 -8.99 23.24 -10.46
C LEU A 133 -8.76 24.71 -10.84
N VAL A 134 -9.15 25.13 -12.05
CA VAL A 134 -9.00 26.53 -12.49
C VAL A 134 -9.85 27.52 -11.69
N LEU A 135 -10.88 27.03 -10.99
CA LEU A 135 -11.74 27.85 -10.14
C LEU A 135 -11.27 27.87 -8.67
N VAL A 136 -10.30 27.03 -8.30
CA VAL A 136 -9.81 26.94 -6.92
C VAL A 136 -8.94 28.15 -6.60
N LYS A 137 -9.40 28.98 -5.67
CA LYS A 137 -8.66 30.16 -5.19
C LYS A 137 -7.42 29.77 -4.38
N GLU A 138 -7.55 28.75 -3.53
CA GLU A 138 -6.48 28.32 -2.65
C GLU A 138 -6.45 26.79 -2.51
N PHE A 139 -5.51 26.15 -3.20
CA PHE A 139 -5.40 24.69 -3.21
C PHE A 139 -5.20 24.07 -1.81
N SER A 140 -4.63 24.80 -0.84
CA SER A 140 -4.48 24.33 0.54
C SER A 140 -5.80 24.22 1.32
N LYS A 141 -6.89 24.83 0.82
CA LYS A 141 -8.22 24.80 1.45
C LYS A 141 -9.14 23.73 0.85
N ILE A 142 -8.62 22.88 -0.04
CA ILE A 142 -9.37 21.73 -0.56
C ILE A 142 -9.10 20.53 0.35
N ASP A 143 -10.16 19.78 0.68
CA ASP A 143 -10.06 18.51 1.40
C ASP A 143 -9.58 17.40 0.46
N TRP A 144 -8.27 17.36 0.20
CA TRP A 144 -7.65 16.38 -0.69
C TRP A 144 -7.76 14.96 -0.17
N CYS A 145 -7.72 14.77 1.15
CA CYS A 145 -7.95 13.45 1.76
C CYS A 145 -9.37 12.96 1.46
N LYS A 146 -10.39 13.82 1.57
CA LYS A 146 -11.75 13.46 1.14
C LYS A 146 -11.78 13.07 -0.34
N TYR A 147 -11.18 13.88 -1.21
CA TYR A 147 -11.17 13.58 -2.65
C TYR A 147 -10.57 12.20 -2.96
N ILE A 148 -9.41 11.88 -2.38
CA ILE A 148 -8.76 10.57 -2.58
C ILE A 148 -9.62 9.42 -2.01
N LEU A 149 -10.25 9.61 -0.86
CA LEU A 149 -11.16 8.63 -0.28
C LEU A 149 -12.37 8.36 -1.18
N ASP A 150 -12.98 9.41 -1.71
CA ASP A 150 -14.11 9.31 -2.63
C ASP A 150 -13.70 8.61 -3.94
N CYS A 151 -12.48 8.90 -4.44
CA CYS A 151 -11.89 8.16 -5.57
C CYS A 151 -11.69 6.68 -5.24
N LEU A 152 -11.12 6.34 -4.08
CA LEU A 152 -10.91 4.97 -3.64
C LEU A 152 -12.20 4.16 -3.64
N VAL A 153 -13.26 4.69 -3.00
CA VAL A 153 -14.59 4.07 -2.92
C VAL A 153 -15.18 3.90 -4.32
N ARG A 154 -15.28 4.98 -5.10
CA ARG A 154 -15.90 4.97 -6.43
C ARG A 154 -15.17 4.03 -7.41
N ARG A 155 -13.83 4.06 -7.44
CA ARG A 155 -13.05 3.20 -8.36
C ARG A 155 -13.14 1.73 -7.96
N LYS A 156 -13.18 1.40 -6.67
CA LYS A 156 -13.40 0.01 -6.22
C LYS A 156 -14.77 -0.51 -6.65
N GLN A 157 -15.84 0.29 -6.52
CA GLN A 157 -17.19 -0.10 -6.97
C GLN A 157 -17.26 -0.39 -8.47
N MET A 158 -16.43 0.27 -9.28
CA MET A 158 -16.35 0.03 -10.73
C MET A 158 -15.48 -1.18 -11.09
N TRP A 159 -14.61 -1.63 -10.18
CA TRP A 159 -13.68 -2.72 -10.43
C TRP A 159 -14.33 -4.08 -10.22
N ARG A 160 -14.09 -5.01 -11.14
CA ARG A 160 -14.61 -6.38 -11.10
C ARG A 160 -13.44 -7.35 -11.08
N LYS A 161 -13.38 -8.16 -10.02
CA LYS A 161 -12.29 -9.12 -9.77
C LYS A 161 -12.05 -10.08 -10.93
N ASP A 162 -13.12 -10.66 -11.46
CA ASP A 162 -13.06 -11.75 -12.44
C ASP A 162 -13.00 -11.26 -13.90
N ASP A 163 -13.04 -9.94 -14.11
CA ASP A 163 -12.98 -9.34 -15.44
C ASP A 163 -11.56 -8.88 -15.76
N LYS A 164 -10.85 -9.69 -16.57
CA LYS A 164 -9.47 -9.42 -16.99
C LYS A 164 -9.29 -8.14 -17.81
N THR A 165 -10.38 -7.54 -18.30
CA THR A 165 -10.36 -6.26 -19.01
C THR A 165 -10.62 -5.06 -18.09
N CYS A 166 -11.03 -5.34 -16.84
CA CYS A 166 -11.35 -4.34 -15.83
C CYS A 166 -10.13 -4.00 -14.97
N TYR A 167 -9.28 -3.13 -15.51
CA TYR A 167 -8.12 -2.64 -14.76
C TYR A 167 -8.54 -1.67 -13.66
N TYR A 168 -7.89 -1.78 -12.50
CA TYR A 168 -8.04 -0.80 -11.43
C TYR A 168 -7.24 0.47 -11.74
N SER A 169 -7.82 1.63 -11.47
CA SER A 169 -7.26 2.96 -11.78
C SER A 169 -7.62 3.97 -10.71
N GLY A 170 -7.82 3.48 -9.49
CA GLY A 170 -7.93 4.29 -8.29
C GLY A 170 -6.62 4.33 -7.50
N PRO A 171 -6.65 4.87 -6.28
CA PRO A 171 -5.46 5.16 -5.48
C PRO A 171 -4.95 3.90 -4.77
N ILE A 172 -4.39 2.95 -5.52
CA ILE A 172 -3.96 1.64 -4.98
C ILE A 172 -2.88 1.79 -3.89
N LEU A 173 -1.96 2.73 -4.07
CA LEU A 173 -0.87 3.00 -3.13
C LEU A 173 -1.38 3.39 -1.74
N VAL A 174 -2.56 4.03 -1.64
CA VAL A 174 -3.18 4.34 -0.35
C VAL A 174 -3.46 3.06 0.43
N LEU A 175 -4.03 2.04 -0.20
CA LEU A 175 -4.35 0.78 0.47
C LEU A 175 -3.08 0.15 1.04
N THR A 176 -2.00 0.17 0.25
CA THR A 176 -0.68 -0.38 0.62
C THR A 176 -0.04 0.39 1.76
N LEU A 177 -0.03 1.73 1.70
CA LEU A 177 0.50 2.56 2.78
C LEU A 177 -0.28 2.35 4.08
N VAL A 178 -1.62 2.32 4.02
CA VAL A 178 -2.47 2.10 5.18
C VAL A 178 -2.22 0.73 5.79
N TYR A 179 -2.13 -0.31 4.96
CA TYR A 179 -1.83 -1.66 5.40
C TYR A 179 -0.48 -1.74 6.11
N VAL A 180 0.59 -1.26 5.47
CA VAL A 180 1.94 -1.27 6.04
C VAL A 180 2.02 -0.44 7.31
N HIS A 181 1.34 0.71 7.35
CA HIS A 181 1.31 1.55 8.55
C HIS A 181 0.58 0.89 9.72
N LYS A 182 -0.48 0.10 9.49
CA LYS A 182 -1.24 -0.51 10.60
C LYS A 182 -0.70 -1.89 10.99
N MET A 183 0.01 -2.58 10.10
CA MET A 183 0.60 -3.89 10.36
C MET A 183 1.92 -3.83 11.14
N LYS A 184 2.31 -4.99 11.69
CA LYS A 184 3.65 -5.26 12.22
C LYS A 184 4.25 -6.40 11.39
N PHE A 185 5.54 -6.30 11.09
CA PHE A 185 6.26 -7.25 10.25
C PHE A 185 7.48 -7.74 11.02
N ALA A 186 7.70 -9.06 11.09
CA ALA A 186 8.77 -9.63 11.90
C ALA A 186 10.14 -9.16 11.38
N GLY A 187 11.01 -8.71 12.29
CA GLY A 187 12.35 -8.26 11.91
C GLY A 187 12.38 -6.98 11.06
N MET A 188 11.26 -6.25 10.95
CA MET A 188 11.21 -4.99 10.20
C MET A 188 10.70 -3.85 11.06
N LYS A 189 11.57 -2.88 11.30
CA LYS A 189 11.22 -1.65 12.00
C LYS A 189 10.79 -0.58 11.00
N ILE A 190 9.49 -0.28 10.99
CA ILE A 190 8.91 0.70 10.06
C ILE A 190 8.54 1.98 10.82
N VAL A 191 9.11 3.11 10.40
CA VAL A 191 8.91 4.41 11.07
C VAL A 191 7.56 5.02 10.70
N LYS A 192 6.59 4.87 11.61
CA LYS A 192 5.21 5.38 11.49
C LYS A 192 5.13 6.83 11.97
N ARG A 193 5.18 7.78 11.05
CA ARG A 193 5.03 9.23 11.31
C ARG A 193 4.05 9.85 10.33
N LEU A 194 3.52 11.03 10.67
CA LEU A 194 2.70 11.83 9.77
C LEU A 194 3.41 12.03 8.41
N ALA A 195 2.63 11.94 7.33
CA ALA A 195 3.14 11.80 5.97
C ALA A 195 3.98 10.54 5.82
N PHE A 196 3.41 9.40 6.24
CA PHE A 196 4.07 8.09 6.25
C PHE A 196 4.72 7.72 4.90
N VAL A 197 4.14 8.16 3.78
CA VAL A 197 4.69 7.98 2.43
C VAL A 197 6.14 8.45 2.27
N ARG A 198 6.62 9.36 3.14
CA ARG A 198 8.01 9.83 3.15
C ARG A 198 9.00 8.86 3.78
N ASN A 199 8.50 7.91 4.57
CA ASN A 199 9.32 6.94 5.30
C ASN A 199 9.21 5.54 4.67
N VAL A 200 8.65 5.45 3.48
CA VAL A 200 8.41 4.20 2.75
C VAL A 200 9.04 4.31 1.38
N THR A 201 9.78 3.27 0.99
CA THR A 201 10.38 3.15 -0.34
C THR A 201 9.71 2.04 -1.14
N GLY A 202 9.86 2.06 -2.47
CA GLY A 202 9.40 0.96 -3.35
C GLY A 202 10.02 -0.38 -2.94
N SER A 203 11.33 -0.39 -2.70
CA SER A 203 12.08 -1.55 -2.23
C SER A 203 11.60 -2.11 -0.88
N LEU A 204 11.22 -1.25 0.07
CA LEU A 204 10.64 -1.69 1.34
C LEU A 204 9.31 -2.40 1.11
N LEU A 205 8.46 -1.86 0.24
CA LEU A 205 7.15 -2.43 -0.06
C LEU A 205 7.28 -3.80 -0.76
N GLU A 206 8.23 -3.96 -1.67
CA GLU A 206 8.53 -5.25 -2.30
C GLU A 206 9.07 -6.27 -1.30
N LYS A 207 9.94 -5.86 -0.38
CA LYS A 207 10.43 -6.75 0.69
C LYS A 207 9.27 -7.23 1.57
N ILE A 208 8.32 -6.36 1.91
CA ILE A 208 7.13 -6.74 2.69
C ILE A 208 6.31 -7.79 1.93
N GLU A 209 6.05 -7.58 0.64
CA GLU A 209 5.30 -8.53 -0.19
C GLU A 209 5.94 -9.91 -0.17
N LYS A 210 7.24 -9.97 -0.46
CA LYS A 210 8.02 -11.21 -0.48
C LYS A 210 8.02 -11.94 0.85
N MET A 211 8.29 -11.23 1.94
CA MET A 211 8.31 -11.80 3.29
C MET A 211 6.93 -12.32 3.70
N GLU A 212 5.87 -11.58 3.47
CA GLU A 212 4.53 -12.06 3.82
C GLU A 212 4.13 -13.30 3.01
N MET A 213 4.54 -13.37 1.74
CA MET A 213 4.36 -14.58 0.93
C MET A 213 5.10 -15.78 1.51
N SER A 214 6.34 -15.60 1.98
CA SER A 214 7.16 -16.70 2.53
C SER A 214 6.61 -17.25 3.85
N VAL A 215 6.05 -16.40 4.71
CA VAL A 215 5.43 -16.80 5.99
C VAL A 215 3.97 -17.29 5.85
N GLY A 216 3.50 -17.46 4.61
CA GLY A 216 2.25 -18.16 4.27
C GLY A 216 1.10 -17.27 3.82
N GLY A 217 1.37 -16.04 3.39
CA GLY A 217 0.42 -15.13 2.74
C GLY A 217 0.08 -13.87 3.55
N PHE A 218 -0.49 -12.88 2.86
CA PHE A 218 -0.80 -11.55 3.38
C PHE A 218 -1.89 -11.54 4.47
N GLY A 219 -1.87 -10.49 5.29
CA GLY A 219 -2.95 -10.15 6.22
C GLY A 219 -2.92 -10.93 7.54
N ARG A 220 -1.79 -11.57 7.85
CA ARG A 220 -1.60 -12.36 9.07
C ARG A 220 -0.88 -11.53 10.13
N GLN A 221 -1.54 -11.27 11.25
CA GLN A 221 -0.95 -10.48 12.32
C GLN A 221 0.01 -11.34 13.17
N LEU A 222 1.19 -10.79 13.47
CA LEU A 222 2.04 -11.31 14.53
C LEU A 222 1.42 -10.95 15.90
N PRO A 223 1.55 -11.81 16.93
CA PRO A 223 1.01 -11.53 18.27
C PRO A 223 1.48 -10.18 18.82
N GLU A 224 0.63 -9.47 19.56
CA GLU A 224 0.90 -8.11 20.07
C GLU A 224 2.21 -7.99 20.87
N ASN A 225 2.67 -9.10 21.46
CA ASN A 225 3.86 -9.21 22.31
C ASN A 225 5.20 -9.31 21.55
N PHE A 226 5.20 -9.12 20.23
CA PHE A 226 6.46 -8.97 19.48
C PHE A 226 7.04 -7.57 19.75
N GLU A 227 8.15 -7.52 20.49
CA GLU A 227 8.94 -6.30 20.70
C GLU A 227 9.80 -6.00 19.47
N ASP A 228 9.83 -4.72 19.09
CA ASP A 228 10.71 -4.17 18.05
C ASP A 228 12.15 -4.20 18.56
N ILE A 229 12.93 -5.21 18.14
CA ILE A 229 14.37 -5.24 18.41
C ILE A 229 15.03 -4.26 17.45
N GLY A 230 15.61 -3.18 17.98
CA GLY A 230 16.44 -2.24 17.23
C GLY A 230 17.91 -2.65 17.28
N ASP A 231 18.49 -2.97 16.13
CA ASP A 231 19.54 -2.20 15.45
C ASP A 231 20.09 -2.98 14.25
N ASP A 232 20.40 -2.19 13.22
CA ASP A 232 21.27 -2.35 12.04
C ASP A 232 21.24 -3.54 11.06
N ASP A 233 21.38 -3.13 9.78
CA ASP A 233 21.68 -3.80 8.52
C ASP A 233 20.67 -4.70 7.76
N GLY A 234 20.43 -4.33 6.48
CA GLY A 234 20.30 -5.24 5.33
C GLY A 234 18.99 -5.98 5.01
N MET A 235 18.65 -6.10 3.72
CA MET A 235 17.50 -6.86 3.15
C MET A 235 17.81 -8.39 3.03
N VAL A 236 16.95 -9.39 2.74
CA VAL A 236 16.15 -9.73 1.50
C VAL A 236 15.17 -10.92 1.80
N ASP A 237 14.95 -11.97 0.95
CA ASP A 237 14.04 -13.20 0.87
C ASP A 237 14.42 -14.58 1.55
N GLU A 238 13.59 -15.27 2.35
CA GLU A 238 14.00 -16.37 3.28
C GLU A 238 14.96 -17.50 2.79
N ASP A 239 14.85 -18.08 1.59
CA ASP A 239 15.77 -19.15 1.13
C ASP A 239 16.97 -18.63 0.30
N ASP A 240 16.80 -17.53 -0.46
CA ASP A 240 17.91 -16.80 -1.11
C ASP A 240 18.65 -15.85 -0.14
N ILE A 241 18.01 -15.50 0.99
CA ILE A 241 18.56 -14.92 2.21
C ILE A 241 19.40 -15.98 2.88
N LEU A 242 18.88 -17.18 3.10
CA LEU A 242 19.64 -18.22 3.81
C LEU A 242 20.95 -18.51 3.08
N ASP A 243 20.89 -18.63 1.75
CA ASP A 243 22.06 -18.92 0.92
C ASP A 243 22.92 -17.65 0.61
N GLY A 244 22.33 -16.46 0.62
CA GLY A 244 23.01 -15.16 0.47
C GLY A 244 23.67 -14.62 1.74
N MET A 245 22.99 -14.71 2.89
CA MET A 245 23.52 -14.39 4.23
C MET A 245 24.71 -15.28 4.59
N MET A 246 24.69 -16.57 4.23
CA MET A 246 25.82 -17.48 4.44
C MET A 246 27.03 -17.17 3.55
N ARG A 247 26.85 -16.45 2.44
CA ARG A 247 27.93 -16.04 1.52
C ARG A 247 28.56 -14.70 1.89
N ASP A 248 27.78 -13.76 2.44
CA ASP A 248 28.19 -12.36 2.62
C ASP A 248 28.52 -11.95 4.07
N TYR A 249 28.11 -12.71 5.10
CA TYR A 249 28.42 -12.42 6.51
C TYR A 249 29.12 -13.61 7.19
N GLY A 250 30.36 -13.39 7.62
CA GLY A 250 31.27 -14.44 8.11
C GLY A 250 31.35 -14.62 9.62
N ASP A 251 30.35 -14.24 10.42
CA ASP A 251 30.38 -14.42 11.89
C ASP A 251 29.26 -15.31 12.45
N GLU A 252 29.54 -15.91 13.61
CA GLU A 252 28.74 -16.95 14.26
C GLU A 252 27.36 -16.45 14.72
N GLU A 253 27.24 -15.16 15.06
CA GLU A 253 26.00 -14.56 15.54
C GLU A 253 24.88 -14.61 14.48
N ALA A 254 25.21 -14.37 13.21
CA ALA A 254 24.24 -14.44 12.11
C ALA A 254 23.64 -15.85 11.95
N TYR A 255 24.48 -16.89 12.01
CA TYR A 255 24.02 -18.29 11.93
C TYR A 255 23.12 -18.66 13.11
N VAL A 256 23.50 -18.25 14.33
CA VAL A 256 22.73 -18.54 15.54
C VAL A 256 21.37 -17.85 15.51
N ALA A 257 21.27 -16.62 15.01
CA ALA A 257 20.02 -15.88 14.90
C ALA A 257 19.02 -16.58 13.96
N VAL A 258 19.49 -17.03 12.79
CA VAL A 258 18.66 -17.78 11.82
C VAL A 258 18.16 -19.09 12.40
N ILE A 259 19.04 -19.85 13.06
CA ILE A 259 18.66 -21.12 13.71
C ILE A 259 17.61 -20.87 14.81
N LYS A 260 17.78 -19.83 15.63
CA LYS A 260 16.82 -19.48 16.69
C LYS A 260 15.45 -19.13 16.12
N HIS A 261 15.39 -18.37 15.04
CA HIS A 261 14.14 -17.99 14.38
C HIS A 261 13.41 -19.23 13.82
N SER A 262 14.10 -20.02 13.00
CA SER A 262 13.56 -21.25 12.39
C SER A 262 13.09 -22.25 13.46
N TYR A 263 13.85 -22.41 14.54
CA TYR A 263 13.46 -23.25 15.67
C TYR A 263 12.18 -22.76 16.36
N GLY A 264 12.04 -21.43 16.55
CA GLY A 264 10.83 -20.82 17.10
C GLY A 264 9.57 -21.09 16.25
N VAL A 265 9.69 -20.98 14.93
CA VAL A 265 8.59 -21.29 13.99
C VAL A 265 8.17 -22.74 14.09
N ILE A 266 9.14 -23.67 14.12
CA ILE A 266 8.90 -25.11 14.26
C ILE A 266 8.16 -25.41 15.57
N LEU A 267 8.57 -24.80 16.69
CA LEU A 267 7.91 -24.97 17.99
C LEU A 267 6.45 -24.46 17.98
N SER A 268 6.18 -23.34 17.30
CA SER A 268 4.84 -22.80 17.16
C SER A 268 3.93 -23.75 16.36
N LYS A 269 4.42 -24.25 15.22
CA LYS A 269 3.69 -25.23 14.39
C LYS A 269 3.46 -26.54 15.15
N LYS A 270 4.45 -27.03 15.90
CA LYS A 270 4.30 -28.19 16.80
C LYS A 270 3.15 -28.01 17.77
N LYS A 271 3.07 -26.87 18.49
CA LYS A 271 1.98 -26.58 19.44
C LYS A 271 0.61 -26.59 18.75
N ASN A 272 0.51 -26.06 17.54
CA ASN A 272 -0.74 -26.04 16.78
C ASN A 272 -1.19 -27.45 16.39
N ILE A 273 -0.25 -28.29 15.92
CA ILE A 273 -0.52 -29.69 15.58
C ILE A 273 -0.94 -30.48 16.84
N GLU A 274 -0.25 -30.30 17.96
CA GLU A 274 -0.59 -30.97 19.23
C GLU A 274 -1.98 -30.57 19.74
N ARG A 275 -2.36 -29.29 19.63
CA ARG A 275 -3.69 -28.81 20.01
C ARG A 275 -4.78 -29.42 19.13
N ALA A 276 -4.56 -29.45 17.81
CA ALA A 276 -5.49 -30.05 16.86
C ALA A 276 -5.66 -31.56 17.10
N LEU A 277 -4.56 -32.27 17.37
CA LEU A 277 -4.59 -33.70 17.68
C LEU A 277 -5.31 -33.99 19.01
N LYS A 278 -5.06 -33.18 20.04
CA LYS A 278 -5.73 -33.31 21.35
C LYS A 278 -7.25 -33.19 21.21
N HIS A 279 -7.73 -32.09 20.62
CA HIS A 279 -9.16 -31.91 20.40
C HIS A 279 -9.75 -32.96 19.46
N GLY A 280 -9.01 -33.36 18.42
CA GLY A 280 -9.43 -34.42 17.51
C GLY A 280 -9.67 -35.74 18.23
N ILE A 281 -8.75 -36.16 19.11
CA ILE A 281 -8.88 -37.43 19.86
C ILE A 281 -9.97 -37.35 20.92
N GLU A 282 -10.12 -36.22 21.62
CA GLU A 282 -11.22 -36.02 22.58
C GLU A 282 -12.59 -36.16 21.91
N LYS A 283 -12.73 -35.65 20.68
CA LYS A 283 -13.97 -35.70 19.92
C LYS A 283 -14.21 -37.03 19.19
N PHE A 284 -13.14 -37.71 18.77
CA PHE A 284 -13.19 -38.94 17.98
C PHE A 284 -12.22 -40.01 18.53
N PRO A 285 -12.51 -40.60 19.71
CA PRO A 285 -11.58 -41.46 20.43
C PRO A 285 -11.22 -42.76 19.69
N ASP A 286 -12.06 -43.23 18.77
CA ASP A 286 -11.85 -44.46 18.01
C ASP A 286 -11.20 -44.23 16.63
N SER A 287 -10.89 -42.98 16.27
CA SER A 287 -10.27 -42.66 14.98
C SER A 287 -8.86 -43.24 14.86
N LEU A 288 -8.69 -44.24 13.98
CA LEU A 288 -7.40 -44.82 13.65
C LEU A 288 -6.47 -43.81 12.97
N SER A 289 -7.00 -42.94 12.10
CA SER A 289 -6.22 -41.91 11.41
C SER A 289 -5.63 -40.87 12.37
N LEU A 290 -6.41 -40.41 13.37
CA LEU A 290 -5.90 -39.45 14.37
C LEU A 290 -4.86 -40.09 15.28
N LYS A 291 -5.04 -41.36 15.67
CA LYS A 291 -4.03 -42.13 16.42
C LYS A 291 -2.74 -42.30 15.62
N GLU A 292 -2.83 -42.54 14.31
CA GLU A 292 -1.68 -42.61 13.41
C GLU A 292 -0.94 -41.26 13.33
N TRP A 293 -1.66 -40.15 13.17
CA TRP A 293 -1.07 -38.81 13.14
C TRP A 293 -0.43 -38.42 14.48
N CYS A 294 -1.00 -38.83 15.62
CA CYS A 294 -0.32 -38.73 16.92
C CYS A 294 1.03 -39.47 16.93
N GLY A 295 1.08 -40.67 16.34
CA GLY A 295 2.31 -41.42 16.18
C GLY A 295 3.34 -40.70 15.30
N LYS A 296 2.92 -40.17 14.15
CA LYS A 296 3.79 -39.39 13.23
C LYS A 296 4.32 -38.13 13.90
N ASN A 297 3.46 -37.36 14.58
CA ASN A 297 3.87 -36.14 15.28
C ASN A 297 4.88 -36.44 16.41
N LYS A 298 4.65 -37.52 17.18
CA LYS A 298 5.61 -37.96 18.20
C LYS A 298 6.96 -38.39 17.63
N LYS A 299 7.00 -38.99 16.43
CA LYS A 299 8.25 -39.37 15.75
C LYS A 299 8.99 -38.16 15.19
N LEU A 300 8.26 -37.16 14.68
CA LEU A 300 8.83 -35.96 14.09
C LEU A 300 9.57 -35.08 15.11
N PHE A 301 9.09 -35.05 16.37
CA PHE A 301 9.63 -34.19 17.43
C PHE A 301 10.24 -34.98 18.61
N LYS A 302 10.70 -36.19 18.33
CA LYS A 302 11.30 -37.09 19.33
C LYS A 302 12.78 -36.77 19.57
#